data_AF-A0A022MFA6-F1
#
_entry.id   AF-A0A022MFA6-F1
#
_cell.length_a   1.000
_cell.length_b   1.000
_cell.length_c   1.000
_cell.angle_alpha   90.00
_cell.angle_beta   90.00
_cell.angle_gamma   90.00
#
_symmetry.space_group_name_H-M   'P 1'
#
loop_
_entity.id
_entity.type
_entity.pdbx_description
1 polymer ?
#
loop_
_entity_poly.entity_id
_entity_poly.type
_entity_poly.pdbx_seq_one_letter_code
_entity_poly.pdbx_strand_id
1 'polypeptide(L)'
;MAAVLALGAVPAHAGTQQGRFTFKMSNPYYKKTDANGTFTGQVNMAGTVGRAAPMAWSFRTSPAVQAIAAGRMTCSAGHMQLSYHDSHANVAVNYFWHSSVPNNRRNKNYTLYGNCAFPVKVGGRTGKANLGFSFKYSLFDGISPSMTGRGSGGTEDAPYTSDLKISYDS
;
A
#
# COMPACT_ATOMS: atom_id res chain seq x y z
N MET A 1 -47.87 36.09 -7.25
CA MET A 1 -46.58 35.54 -7.75
C MET A 1 -46.06 34.58 -6.70
N ALA A 2 -46.00 33.29 -7.02
CA ALA A 2 -45.56 32.24 -6.10
C ALA A 2 -44.06 31.99 -6.30
N ALA A 3 -43.28 32.11 -5.23
CA ALA A 3 -41.85 31.79 -5.23
C ALA A 3 -41.66 30.32 -4.84
N VAL A 4 -41.17 29.51 -5.77
CA VAL A 4 -40.79 28.10 -5.53
C VAL A 4 -39.36 28.08 -4.99
N LEU A 5 -39.20 27.71 -3.73
CA LEU A 5 -37.89 27.45 -3.11
C LEU A 5 -37.34 26.13 -3.67
N ALA A 6 -36.36 26.22 -4.58
CA ALA A 6 -35.57 25.09 -5.00
C ALA A 6 -34.55 24.73 -3.89
N LEU A 7 -34.84 23.67 -3.14
CA LEU A 7 -33.85 23.03 -2.26
C LEU A 7 -32.83 22.32 -3.15
N GLY A 8 -31.66 22.92 -3.32
CA GLY A 8 -30.50 22.25 -3.90
C GLY A 8 -30.05 21.12 -2.98
N ALA A 9 -30.33 19.89 -3.36
CA ALA A 9 -29.75 18.72 -2.71
C ALA A 9 -28.24 18.73 -2.99
N VAL A 10 -27.45 19.10 -1.98
CA VAL A 10 -26.02 18.81 -1.97
C VAL A 10 -25.84 17.29 -2.14
N PRO A 11 -25.04 16.83 -3.10
CA PRO A 11 -24.73 15.41 -3.18
C PRO A 11 -24.01 15.03 -1.88
N ALA A 12 -24.68 14.21 -1.08
CA ALA A 12 -24.05 13.50 0.01
C ALA A 12 -22.84 12.78 -0.58
N HIS A 13 -21.64 13.22 -0.23
CA HIS A 13 -20.43 12.47 -0.49
C HIS A 13 -20.51 11.22 0.40
N ALA A 14 -21.18 10.19 -0.12
CA ALA A 14 -21.07 8.85 0.40
C ALA A 14 -19.57 8.53 0.38
N GLY A 15 -18.95 8.53 1.56
CA GLY A 15 -17.54 8.24 1.71
C GLY A 15 -17.26 6.92 1.01
N THR A 16 -16.50 6.97 -0.07
CA THR A 16 -16.05 5.77 -0.75
C THR A 16 -15.24 4.98 0.26
N GLN A 17 -15.76 3.81 0.62
CA GLN A 17 -15.04 2.87 1.46
C GLN A 17 -13.84 2.37 0.64
N GLN A 18 -12.69 3.03 0.82
CA GLN A 18 -11.43 2.65 0.18
C GLN A 18 -11.14 1.18 0.52
N GLY A 19 -10.87 0.34 -0.49
CA GLY A 19 -10.64 -1.09 -0.25
C GLY A 19 -9.44 -1.32 0.66
N ARG A 20 -9.59 -2.28 1.58
CA ARG A 20 -8.63 -2.58 2.65
C ARG A 20 -8.50 -4.08 2.81
N PHE A 21 -7.28 -4.57 2.95
CA PHE A 21 -7.08 -5.98 3.27
C PHE A 21 -7.23 -6.21 4.78
N THR A 22 -8.15 -7.09 5.17
CA THR A 22 -8.32 -7.46 6.57
C THR A 22 -7.62 -8.79 6.82
N PHE A 23 -6.52 -8.76 7.58
CA PHE A 23 -5.87 -9.98 8.07
C PHE A 23 -6.81 -10.73 9.02
N LYS A 24 -7.03 -12.01 8.76
CA LYS A 24 -7.84 -12.92 9.56
C LYS A 24 -6.99 -14.13 9.97
N MET A 25 -7.40 -14.88 10.98
CA MET A 25 -6.71 -16.15 11.31
C MET A 25 -6.72 -17.13 10.12
N SER A 26 -7.83 -17.17 9.38
CA SER A 26 -7.97 -17.95 8.14
C SER A 26 -7.31 -17.32 6.91
N ASN A 27 -6.91 -16.05 7.00
CA ASN A 27 -6.25 -15.33 5.91
C ASN A 27 -5.17 -14.38 6.46
N PRO A 28 -4.05 -14.92 6.99
CA PRO A 28 -3.00 -14.14 7.65
C PRO A 28 -1.99 -13.55 6.65
N TYR A 29 -2.22 -13.71 5.35
CA TYR A 29 -1.25 -13.40 4.29
C TYR A 29 -1.91 -12.66 3.14
N TYR A 30 -1.22 -11.64 2.64
CA TYR A 30 -1.57 -10.87 1.45
C TYR A 30 -0.42 -10.96 0.45
N LYS A 31 -0.76 -11.11 -0.83
CA LYS A 31 0.18 -10.98 -1.94
C LYS A 31 -0.50 -10.29 -3.11
N LYS A 32 0.22 -9.34 -3.72
CA LYS A 32 -0.19 -8.71 -4.97
C LYS A 32 1.03 -8.53 -5.86
N THR A 33 0.85 -8.85 -7.13
CA THR A 33 1.82 -8.57 -8.19
C THR A 33 1.15 -7.64 -9.19
N ASP A 34 1.89 -6.62 -9.63
CA ASP A 34 1.49 -5.68 -10.68
C ASP A 34 2.68 -5.40 -11.62
N ALA A 35 2.56 -4.38 -12.47
CA ALA A 35 3.60 -4.02 -13.45
C ALA A 35 4.91 -3.56 -12.80
N ASN A 36 4.88 -3.07 -11.55
CA ASN A 36 6.03 -2.50 -10.87
C ASN A 36 6.70 -3.49 -9.92
N GLY A 37 5.99 -4.49 -9.43
CA GLY A 37 6.58 -5.48 -8.55
C GLY A 37 5.61 -6.44 -7.89
N THR A 38 6.12 -7.12 -6.87
CA THR A 38 5.36 -7.99 -5.98
C THR A 38 5.48 -7.47 -4.56
N PHE A 39 4.33 -7.23 -3.92
CA PHE A 39 4.22 -6.91 -2.51
C PHE A 39 3.61 -8.08 -1.74
N THR A 40 4.09 -8.29 -0.52
CA THR A 40 3.50 -9.24 0.42
C THR A 40 3.30 -8.60 1.79
N GLY A 41 2.26 -9.00 2.50
CA GLY A 41 2.06 -8.68 3.92
C GLY A 41 1.66 -9.94 4.69
N GLN A 42 2.12 -10.09 5.93
CA GLN A 42 1.83 -11.25 6.76
C GLN A 42 1.73 -10.86 8.24
N VAL A 43 0.75 -11.43 8.93
CA VAL A 43 0.58 -11.26 10.39
C VAL A 43 0.43 -12.64 11.03
N ASN A 44 1.19 -12.92 12.11
CA ASN A 44 0.93 -14.09 12.94
C ASN A 44 -0.29 -13.82 13.85
N MET A 45 -1.49 -13.95 13.27
CA MET A 45 -2.76 -13.67 13.96
C MET A 45 -3.02 -14.60 15.16
N ALA A 46 -2.64 -15.88 15.07
CA ALA A 46 -2.83 -16.84 16.16
C ALA A 46 -1.88 -16.56 17.34
N GLY A 47 -0.60 -16.28 17.05
CA GLY A 47 0.40 -15.99 18.08
C GLY A 47 0.25 -14.63 18.75
N THR A 48 -0.77 -13.84 18.42
CA THR A 48 -0.92 -12.45 18.89
C THR A 48 -2.35 -12.14 19.37
N VAL A 49 -3.09 -13.15 19.81
CA VAL A 49 -4.39 -12.93 20.45
C VAL A 49 -4.19 -12.13 21.75
N GLY A 50 -5.02 -11.09 21.95
CA GLY A 50 -4.94 -10.22 23.14
C GLY A 50 -3.75 -9.25 23.19
N ARG A 51 -2.86 -9.25 22.19
CA ARG A 51 -1.69 -8.36 22.13
C ARG A 51 -1.53 -7.71 20.76
N ALA A 52 -0.66 -6.72 20.67
CA ALA A 52 -0.29 -6.15 19.39
C ALA A 52 0.51 -7.16 18.55
N ALA A 53 0.36 -7.09 17.24
CA ALA A 53 0.98 -8.00 16.28
C ALA A 53 1.95 -7.25 15.36
N PRO A 54 3.12 -7.83 15.05
CA PRO A 54 3.93 -7.36 13.93
C PRO A 54 3.25 -7.69 12.60
N MET A 55 3.28 -6.76 11.65
CA MET A 55 2.92 -6.99 10.24
C MET A 55 4.21 -7.00 9.42
N ALA A 56 4.68 -8.21 9.10
CA ALA A 56 5.82 -8.42 8.23
C ALA A 56 5.42 -8.12 6.79
N TRP A 57 6.28 -7.45 6.04
CA TRP A 57 6.00 -7.12 4.65
C TRP A 57 7.25 -7.26 3.79
N SER A 58 7.04 -7.41 2.48
CA SER A 58 8.13 -7.37 1.50
C SER A 58 7.69 -6.73 0.19
N PHE A 59 8.66 -6.20 -0.54
CA PHE A 59 8.51 -5.67 -1.88
C PHE A 59 9.69 -6.09 -2.75
N ARG A 60 9.40 -6.53 -3.98
CA ARG A 60 10.39 -6.81 -5.01
C ARG A 60 9.95 -6.18 -6.33
N THR A 61 10.83 -5.41 -6.95
CA THR A 61 10.59 -4.80 -8.26
C THR A 61 10.34 -5.84 -9.35
N SER A 62 9.57 -5.47 -10.36
CA SER A 62 9.33 -6.32 -11.54
C SER A 62 10.57 -6.36 -12.45
N PRO A 63 10.71 -7.38 -13.30
CA PRO A 63 11.77 -7.41 -14.32
C PRO A 63 11.76 -6.17 -15.23
N ALA A 64 10.60 -5.60 -15.54
CA ALA A 64 10.49 -4.39 -16.37
C ALA A 64 11.08 -3.16 -15.68
N VAL A 65 10.81 -2.99 -14.37
CA VAL A 65 11.44 -1.93 -13.56
C VAL A 65 12.95 -2.12 -13.48
N GLN A 66 13.41 -3.37 -13.32
CA GLN A 66 14.83 -3.69 -13.27
C GLN A 66 15.54 -3.39 -14.59
N ALA A 67 14.89 -3.63 -15.73
CA ALA A 67 15.46 -3.41 -17.05
C ALA A 67 15.72 -1.93 -17.38
N ILE A 68 14.93 -1.01 -16.82
CA ILE A 68 15.11 0.44 -17.06
C ILE A 68 16.09 1.09 -16.08
N ALA A 69 16.48 0.40 -15.01
CA ALA A 69 17.35 0.96 -13.98
C ALA A 69 18.79 1.07 -14.49
N ALA A 70 19.39 2.24 -14.28
CA ALA A 70 20.77 2.54 -14.64
C ALA A 70 21.72 2.55 -13.43
N GLY A 71 21.23 2.16 -12.25
CA GLY A 71 22.02 2.19 -11.03
C GLY A 71 21.27 1.70 -9.79
N ARG A 72 21.83 2.01 -8.63
CA ARG A 72 21.34 1.56 -7.32
C ARG A 72 20.19 2.42 -6.83
N MET A 73 19.35 1.85 -5.97
CA MET A 73 18.18 2.51 -5.39
C MET A 73 18.43 2.99 -3.97
N THR A 74 17.71 4.04 -3.59
CA THR A 74 17.50 4.44 -2.21
C THR A 74 16.02 4.29 -1.91
N CYS A 75 15.68 3.44 -0.93
CA CYS A 75 14.32 3.11 -0.57
C CYS A 75 14.01 3.56 0.86
N SER A 76 12.79 4.06 1.10
CA SER A 76 12.28 4.36 2.43
C SER A 76 10.81 3.97 2.56
N ALA A 77 10.46 3.37 3.70
CA ALA A 77 9.10 3.02 4.06
C ALA A 77 8.71 3.65 5.39
N GLY A 78 7.43 3.94 5.52
CA GLY A 78 6.85 4.55 6.70
C GLY A 78 5.41 4.14 6.89
N HIS A 79 4.84 4.57 8.02
CA HIS A 79 3.49 4.19 8.40
C HIS A 79 2.70 5.40 8.89
N MET A 80 1.45 5.55 8.44
CA MET A 80 0.68 6.76 8.75
C MET A 80 0.21 6.82 10.22
N GLN A 81 -0.05 5.67 10.85
CA GLN A 81 -0.67 5.60 12.18
C GLN A 81 0.27 5.11 13.28
N LEU A 82 1.49 4.68 12.94
CA LEU A 82 2.42 4.06 13.88
C LEU A 82 3.78 4.69 13.66
N SER A 83 4.55 4.87 14.75
CA SER A 83 5.94 5.28 14.66
C SER A 83 6.76 4.12 14.10
N TYR A 84 6.88 4.09 12.78
CA TYR A 84 7.61 3.08 12.02
C TYR A 84 8.29 3.77 10.84
N HIS A 85 9.56 3.45 10.66
CA HIS A 85 10.38 3.91 9.55
C HIS A 85 11.41 2.83 9.21
N ASP A 86 11.65 2.62 7.93
CA ASP A 86 12.65 1.69 7.40
C ASP A 86 13.32 2.36 6.19
N SER A 87 14.65 2.33 6.12
CA SER A 87 15.39 3.01 5.05
C SER A 87 16.62 2.22 4.64
N HIS A 88 16.81 2.12 3.33
CA HIS A 88 17.86 1.35 2.68
C HIS A 88 18.49 2.22 1.60
N ALA A 89 19.70 2.72 1.88
CA ALA A 89 20.46 3.45 0.89
C ALA A 89 21.28 2.47 0.03
N ASN A 90 21.47 2.84 -1.23
CA ASN A 90 22.43 2.18 -2.12
C ASN A 90 22.19 0.67 -2.25
N VAL A 91 20.95 0.23 -2.50
CA VAL A 91 20.60 -1.19 -2.73
C VAL A 91 20.47 -1.51 -4.22
N ALA A 92 20.64 -2.78 -4.60
CA ALA A 92 20.43 -3.21 -5.99
C ALA A 92 18.94 -3.06 -6.38
N VAL A 93 18.64 -2.78 -7.66
CA VAL A 93 17.24 -2.64 -8.13
C VAL A 93 16.40 -3.89 -7.89
N ASN A 94 17.02 -5.07 -7.90
CA ASN A 94 16.38 -6.36 -7.66
C ASN A 94 16.38 -6.79 -6.18
N TYR A 95 16.80 -5.91 -5.26
CA TYR A 95 16.85 -6.18 -3.82
C TYR A 95 15.47 -6.60 -3.31
N PHE A 96 15.46 -7.67 -2.51
CA PHE A 96 14.26 -8.09 -1.80
C PHE A 96 14.12 -7.24 -0.55
N TRP A 97 13.31 -6.18 -0.64
CA TRP A 97 13.14 -5.24 0.45
C TRP A 97 12.05 -5.74 1.40
N HIS A 98 12.39 -5.96 2.66
CA HIS A 98 11.44 -6.48 3.65
C HIS A 98 11.69 -5.88 5.02
N SER A 99 10.63 -5.77 5.82
CA SER A 99 10.69 -5.29 7.20
C SER A 99 9.42 -5.71 7.95
N SER A 100 9.22 -5.21 9.17
CA SER A 100 8.07 -5.53 9.99
C SER A 100 7.57 -4.30 10.74
N VAL A 101 6.32 -3.93 10.53
CA VAL A 101 5.64 -2.86 11.28
C VAL A 101 5.23 -3.41 12.65
N PRO A 102 5.78 -2.91 13.78
CA PRO A 102 5.40 -3.39 15.10
C PRO A 102 4.05 -2.81 15.54
N ASN A 103 3.53 -3.30 16.66
CA ASN A 103 2.44 -2.65 17.40
C ASN A 103 1.08 -2.53 16.67
N ASN A 104 0.79 -3.37 15.67
CA ASN A 104 -0.53 -3.40 15.04
C ASN A 104 -1.57 -3.98 15.99
N ARG A 105 -2.63 -3.24 16.23
CA ARG A 105 -3.77 -3.65 17.08
C ARG A 105 -4.93 -4.09 16.19
N ARG A 106 -5.74 -5.00 16.71
CA ARG A 106 -6.97 -5.46 16.05
C ARG A 106 -7.98 -4.31 15.93
N ASN A 107 -8.83 -4.37 14.90
CA ASN A 107 -9.86 -3.38 14.56
C ASN A 107 -9.35 -1.95 14.37
N LYS A 108 -8.08 -1.79 14.01
CA LYS A 108 -7.51 -0.51 13.60
C LYS A 108 -7.18 -0.55 12.11
N ASN A 109 -7.32 0.61 11.50
CA ASN A 109 -7.02 0.82 10.10
C ASN A 109 -5.61 1.38 9.97
N TYR A 110 -4.86 0.81 9.05
CA TYR A 110 -3.45 1.07 8.88
C TYR A 110 -3.11 1.32 7.42
N THR A 111 -2.09 2.16 7.22
CA THR A 111 -1.52 2.47 5.91
C THR A 111 -0.01 2.41 6.02
N LEU A 112 0.58 1.40 5.38
CA LEU A 112 2.00 1.33 5.08
C LEU A 112 2.24 2.02 3.73
N TYR A 113 3.34 2.75 3.62
CA TYR A 113 3.80 3.28 2.34
C TYR A 113 5.30 3.07 2.18
N GLY A 114 5.76 3.06 0.94
CA GLY A 114 7.18 3.03 0.61
C GLY A 114 7.48 3.76 -0.69
N ASN A 115 8.73 4.21 -0.85
CA ASN A 115 9.22 4.86 -2.04
C ASN A 115 10.68 4.46 -2.30
N CYS A 116 11.01 4.14 -3.55
CA CYS A 116 12.38 3.89 -4.00
C CYS A 116 12.74 4.87 -5.12
N ALA A 117 13.83 5.61 -4.96
CA ALA A 117 14.39 6.49 -5.99
C ALA A 117 15.64 5.88 -6.62
N PHE A 118 15.76 5.92 -7.95
CA PHE A 118 16.91 5.36 -8.67
C PHE A 118 17.12 6.01 -10.04
N PRO A 119 18.36 6.05 -10.56
CA PRO A 119 18.61 6.50 -11.92
C PRO A 119 18.08 5.49 -12.94
N VAL A 120 17.59 6.00 -14.07
CA VAL A 120 17.07 5.18 -15.18
C VAL A 120 17.70 5.58 -16.50
N LYS A 121 17.67 4.66 -17.46
CA LYS A 121 18.00 4.90 -18.87
C LYS A 121 16.96 4.24 -19.76
N VAL A 122 16.15 5.05 -20.44
CA VAL A 122 15.05 4.57 -21.30
C VAL A 122 15.16 5.22 -22.66
N GLY A 123 15.22 4.42 -23.73
CA GLY A 123 15.32 4.94 -25.09
C GLY A 123 16.51 5.88 -25.33
N GLY A 124 17.64 5.63 -24.66
CA GLY A 124 18.85 6.47 -24.74
C GLY A 124 18.85 7.70 -23.83
N ARG A 125 17.72 8.05 -23.21
CA ARG A 125 17.60 9.20 -22.29
C ARG A 125 17.83 8.78 -20.85
N THR A 126 18.58 9.58 -20.11
CA THR A 126 18.80 9.40 -18.66
C THR A 126 17.73 10.14 -17.85
N GLY A 127 17.51 9.68 -16.63
CA GLY A 127 16.61 10.34 -15.70
C GLY A 127 16.60 9.70 -14.33
N LYS A 128 15.58 10.05 -13.55
CA LYS A 128 15.29 9.51 -12.22
C LYS A 128 13.89 8.89 -12.19
N ALA A 129 13.80 7.69 -11.64
CA ALA A 129 12.55 7.05 -11.30
C ALA A 129 12.27 7.19 -9.80
N ASN A 130 10.98 7.36 -9.46
CA ASN A 130 10.43 7.21 -8.12
C ASN A 130 9.34 6.14 -8.19
N LEU A 131 9.59 5.01 -7.52
CA LEU A 131 8.66 3.90 -7.39
C LEU A 131 8.03 3.91 -6.01
N GLY A 132 6.76 4.30 -5.95
CA GLY A 132 5.97 4.33 -4.72
C GLY A 132 5.05 3.13 -4.58
N PHE A 133 4.74 2.75 -3.34
CA PHE A 133 3.62 1.86 -3.04
C PHE A 133 2.84 2.31 -1.80
N SER A 134 1.58 1.90 -1.72
CA SER A 134 0.71 2.05 -0.56
C SER A 134 -0.03 0.76 -0.28
N PHE A 135 -0.13 0.37 0.99
CA PHE A 135 -0.90 -0.79 1.43
C PHE A 135 -1.80 -0.43 2.61
N LYS A 136 -3.11 -0.54 2.40
CA LYS A 136 -4.16 -0.31 3.39
C LYS A 136 -4.60 -1.63 3.99
N TYR A 137 -4.49 -1.78 5.31
CA TYR A 137 -4.81 -3.01 6.00
C TYR A 137 -5.45 -2.82 7.38
N SER A 138 -6.02 -3.88 7.91
CA SER A 138 -6.50 -4.01 9.30
C SER A 138 -6.32 -5.43 9.79
N LEU A 139 -6.39 -5.63 11.11
CA LEU A 139 -6.34 -6.94 11.75
C LEU A 139 -7.71 -7.26 12.35
N PHE A 140 -8.30 -8.40 11.99
CA PHE A 140 -9.59 -8.84 12.53
C PHE A 140 -9.49 -9.24 14.01
N ASP A 141 -10.49 -8.89 14.81
CA ASP A 141 -10.57 -9.25 16.23
C ASP A 141 -11.20 -10.61 16.52
N GLY A 142 -11.97 -11.17 15.59
CA GLY A 142 -12.70 -12.43 15.80
C GLY A 142 -14.14 -12.27 16.28
N ILE A 143 -14.58 -11.04 16.60
CA ILE A 143 -15.88 -10.77 17.28
C ILE A 143 -16.68 -9.72 16.53
N SER A 144 -16.01 -8.70 15.98
CA SER A 144 -16.67 -7.70 15.15
C SER A 144 -17.20 -8.38 13.88
N PRO A 145 -18.44 -8.11 13.45
CA PRO A 145 -18.89 -8.56 12.14
C PRO A 145 -17.85 -8.15 11.10
N SER A 146 -17.36 -9.11 10.32
CA SER A 146 -16.63 -8.79 9.09
C SER A 146 -17.53 -7.83 8.34
N MET A 147 -17.14 -6.55 8.22
CA MET A 147 -17.79 -5.64 7.30
C MET A 147 -17.45 -6.10 5.88
N THR A 148 -17.98 -7.24 5.47
CA THR A 148 -18.14 -7.60 4.08
C THR A 148 -19.07 -6.56 3.51
N GLY A 149 -18.49 -5.65 2.72
CA GLY A 149 -19.20 -4.64 1.98
C GLY A 149 -20.38 -5.29 1.26
N ARG A 150 -21.57 -4.78 1.56
CA ARG A 150 -22.77 -4.98 0.77
C ARG A 150 -22.45 -4.41 -0.61
N GLY A 151 -22.48 -5.28 -1.62
CA GLY A 151 -22.12 -4.93 -2.99
C GLY A 151 -22.84 -3.68 -3.48
N SER A 152 -22.07 -2.76 -4.07
CA SER A 152 -22.56 -1.77 -5.01
C SER A 152 -21.43 -1.49 -5.98
N GLY A 153 -21.69 -1.70 -7.27
CA GLY A 153 -20.70 -1.69 -8.35
C GLY A 153 -20.11 -0.31 -8.63
N GLY A 154 -19.19 0.13 -7.78
CA GLY A 154 -18.20 1.17 -8.05
C GLY A 154 -16.81 0.58 -7.87
N THR A 155 -15.83 1.06 -8.64
CA THR A 155 -14.43 0.62 -8.61
C THR A 155 -13.89 0.75 -7.18
N GLU A 156 -13.90 -0.34 -6.43
CA GLU A 156 -13.39 -0.40 -5.07
C GLU A 156 -11.87 -0.22 -5.15
N ASP A 157 -11.33 0.86 -4.57
CA ASP A 157 -9.89 1.12 -4.56
C ASP A 157 -9.15 -0.12 -4.05
N ALA A 158 -8.18 -0.65 -4.79
CA ALA A 158 -7.44 -1.83 -4.38
C ALA A 158 -6.68 -1.58 -3.05
N PRO A 159 -6.61 -2.57 -2.14
CA PRO A 159 -5.91 -2.40 -0.86
C PRO A 159 -4.41 -2.18 -0.99
N TYR A 160 -3.85 -2.52 -2.16
CA TYR A 160 -2.48 -2.25 -2.52
C TYR A 160 -2.44 -1.53 -3.86
N THR A 161 -1.63 -0.48 -3.94
CA THR A 161 -1.29 0.19 -5.19
C THR A 161 0.21 0.45 -5.25
N SER A 162 0.75 0.47 -6.47
CA SER A 162 2.10 0.96 -6.72
C SER A 162 2.10 1.84 -7.97
N ASP A 163 3.02 2.79 -8.01
CA ASP A 163 3.14 3.75 -9.10
C ASP A 163 4.61 4.04 -9.38
N LEU A 164 4.96 4.14 -10.65
CA LEU A 164 6.31 4.45 -11.11
C LEU A 164 6.28 5.76 -11.89
N LYS A 165 6.95 6.78 -11.36
CA LYS A 165 7.12 8.07 -12.04
C LYS A 165 8.55 8.22 -12.52
N ILE A 166 8.72 8.58 -13.79
CA ILE A 166 10.02 8.85 -14.39
C ILE A 166 10.09 10.32 -14.76
N SER A 167 11.18 10.99 -14.35
CA SER A 167 11.54 12.33 -14.76
C SER A 167 12.86 12.26 -15.52
N TYR A 168 12.88 12.77 -16.74
CA TYR A 168 14.07 12.78 -17.58
C TYR A 168 14.92 14.03 -17.34
N ASP A 169 16.23 13.88 -17.48
CA ASP A 169 17.14 15.02 -17.46
C ASP A 169 16.91 15.85 -18.74
N SER A 170 16.97 17.18 -18.60
CA SER A 170 16.79 18.17 -19.67
C SER A 170 17.95 18.18 -20.66
#